data_AF-A0A3P7WPL4-F1
#
_entry.id   AF-A0A3P7WPL4-F1
#
_cell.length_a   1.000
_cell.length_b   1.000
_cell.length_c   1.000
_cell.angle_alpha   90.00
_cell.angle_beta   90.00
_cell.angle_gamma   90.00
#
_symmetry.space_group_name_H-M   'P 1'
#
loop_
_entity.id
_entity.type
_entity.pdbx_description
1 polymer ?
#
loop_
_entity_poly.entity_id
_entity_poly.type
_entity_poly.pdbx_seq_one_letter_code
_entity_poly.pdbx_strand_id
1 'polypeptide(L)'
;MGTDRLEIAFTVVDRNNILLSSMADSKLVINILDYNEYSPGILNDGAECSIAENLPVGSEVLQIEARDPDFSATRLNSCNLK
;
A
#
# COMPACT_ATOMS: atom_id res chain seq x y z
N MET A 1 0.37 -7.82 -2.46
CA MET A 1 -1.11 -7.91 -2.38
C MET A 1 -1.43 -8.92 -1.31
N GLY A 2 -1.38 -8.48 -0.06
CA GLY A 2 -1.55 -9.36 1.09
C GLY A 2 -2.98 -9.18 1.55
N THR A 3 -3.86 -10.15 1.30
CA THR A 3 -5.21 -10.08 1.86
C THR A 3 -5.13 -10.27 3.36
N ASP A 4 -5.36 -9.21 4.13
CA ASP A 4 -5.51 -9.31 5.57
C ASP A 4 -6.81 -10.06 5.90
N ARG A 5 -6.72 -11.00 6.85
CA ARG A 5 -7.83 -11.88 7.24
C ARG A 5 -8.14 -11.69 8.71
N LEU A 6 -9.38 -11.33 9.00
CA LEU A 6 -9.91 -11.24 10.35
C LEU A 6 -10.90 -12.38 10.62
N GLU A 7 -10.69 -13.11 11.72
CA GLU A 7 -11.59 -14.16 12.18
C GLU A 7 -12.23 -13.77 13.51
N ILE A 8 -13.56 -13.72 13.55
CA ILE A 8 -14.32 -13.43 14.77
C ILE A 8 -15.10 -14.69 15.14
N ALA A 9 -14.76 -15.29 16.28
CA ALA A 9 -15.51 -16.42 16.82
C ALA A 9 -16.84 -15.95 17.43
N PHE A 10 -17.91 -16.69 17.21
CA PHE A 10 -19.22 -16.41 17.79
C PHE A 10 -19.94 -17.70 18.19
N THR A 11 -20.93 -17.58 19.07
CA THR A 11 -21.78 -18.71 19.51
C THR A 11 -23.24 -18.29 19.48
N VAL A 12 -24.10 -19.16 18.97
CA VAL A 12 -25.54 -18.91 18.88
C VAL A 12 -26.25 -19.58 20.04
N VAL A 13 -26.80 -18.81 20.98
CA VAL A 13 -27.49 -19.37 22.15
C VAL A 13 -29.00 -19.36 21.93
N ASP A 14 -29.66 -20.53 21.99
CA ASP A 14 -31.12 -20.62 22.00
C ASP A 14 -31.63 -20.57 23.44
N ARG A 15 -32.35 -19.49 23.82
CA ARG A 15 -32.98 -19.30 25.14
C ARG A 15 -32.07 -19.67 26.32
N ASN A 16 -30.83 -19.18 26.31
CA ASN A 16 -29.79 -19.44 27.31
C ASN A 16 -29.28 -20.90 27.39
N ASN A 17 -29.59 -21.76 26.41
CA ASN A 17 -29.09 -23.13 26.35
C ASN A 17 -27.83 -23.24 25.49
N ILE A 18 -26.67 -23.34 26.15
CA ILE A 18 -25.34 -23.46 25.53
C ILE A 18 -25.10 -24.89 24.96
N LEU A 19 -25.87 -25.90 25.37
CA LEU A 19 -25.66 -27.28 24.91
C LEU A 19 -26.30 -27.58 23.55
N LEU A 20 -27.25 -26.75 23.10
CA LEU A 20 -27.82 -26.79 21.75
C LEU A 20 -27.26 -25.69 20.82
N SER A 21 -26.33 -24.85 21.31
CA SER A 21 -25.71 -23.84 20.46
C SER A 21 -24.89 -24.54 19.37
N SER A 22 -25.31 -24.36 18.12
CA SER A 22 -24.62 -24.91 16.97
C SER A 22 -23.19 -24.38 16.93
N MET A 23 -22.25 -25.29 17.19
CA MET A 23 -20.82 -25.26 16.86
C MET A 23 -19.93 -24.30 17.66
N ALA A 24 -19.08 -24.89 18.51
CA ALA A 24 -17.95 -24.24 19.19
C ALA A 24 -16.92 -23.61 18.21
N ASP A 25 -17.01 -23.94 16.92
CA ASP A 25 -16.07 -23.51 15.87
C ASP A 25 -16.69 -22.53 14.84
N SER A 26 -17.85 -21.94 15.13
CA SER A 26 -18.46 -20.93 14.25
C SER A 26 -17.62 -19.64 14.22
N LYS A 27 -17.26 -19.22 12.99
CA LYS A 27 -16.44 -18.03 12.75
C LYS A 27 -17.02 -17.17 11.64
N LEU A 28 -17.02 -15.86 11.87
CA LEU A 28 -17.19 -14.86 10.81
C LEU A 28 -15.80 -14.57 10.25
N VAL A 29 -15.63 -14.81 8.95
CA VAL A 29 -14.38 -14.52 8.24
C VAL A 29 -14.56 -13.27 7.41
N ILE A 30 -13.76 -12.25 7.70
CA ILE A 30 -13.73 -10.99 6.95
C ILE A 30 -12.42 -10.93 6.18
N ASN A 31 -12.52 -10.80 4.87
CA ASN A 31 -11.38 -10.58 3.99
C ASN A 31 -11.25 -9.08 3.73
N ILE A 32 -10.12 -8.51 4.11
CA ILE A 32 -9.81 -7.11 3.88
C ILE A 32 -9.03 -7.06 2.56
N LEU A 33 -9.55 -6.26 1.63
CA LEU A 33 -8.93 -6.07 0.32
C LEU A 33 -8.04 -4.83 0.39
N ASP A 34 -6.76 -5.00 0.10
CA ASP A 34 -5.84 -3.87 -0.11
C ASP A 34 -6.33 -3.03 -1.28
N TYR A 35 -6.43 -1.71 -1.10
CA TYR A 35 -6.64 -0.76 -2.19
C TYR A 35 -5.50 0.26 -2.22
N ASN A 36 -5.25 0.84 -3.39
CA ASN A 36 -4.27 1.90 -3.54
C ASN A 36 -4.91 3.22 -3.08
N GLU A 37 -4.53 3.69 -1.91
CA GLU A 37 -5.18 4.78 -1.17
C GLU A 37 -4.41 6.10 -1.26
N TYR A 38 -3.12 6.04 -1.58
CA TYR A 38 -2.23 7.17 -1.73
C TYR A 38 -1.69 7.25 -3.16
N SER A 39 -1.30 8.45 -3.56
CA SER A 39 -0.53 8.67 -4.78
C SER A 39 0.94 8.86 -4.42
N PRO A 40 1.89 8.51 -5.32
CA PRO A 40 3.30 8.73 -5.06
C PRO A 40 3.57 10.22 -4.76
N GLY A 41 4.19 10.49 -3.63
CA GLY A 41 4.66 11.83 -3.27
C GLY A 41 6.09 12.06 -3.76
N ILE A 42 6.38 13.24 -4.32
CA ILE A 42 7.75 13.61 -4.70
C ILE A 42 8.53 13.97 -3.43
N LEU A 43 9.67 13.31 -3.21
CA LEU A 43 10.52 13.49 -2.03
C LEU A 43 11.38 14.75 -2.13
N ASN A 44 11.82 15.10 -3.33
CA ASN A 44 12.58 16.30 -3.63
C ASN A 44 11.74 17.31 -4.42
N ASP A 45 10.55 17.61 -3.92
CA ASP A 45 9.66 18.60 -4.52
C ASP A 45 10.30 20.00 -4.47
N GLY A 46 10.26 20.72 -5.60
CA GLY A 46 10.97 21.99 -5.78
C GLY A 46 12.49 21.86 -5.94
N ALA A 47 13.03 20.68 -6.27
CA ALA A 47 14.45 20.54 -6.56
C ALA A 47 14.89 21.36 -7.78
N GLU A 48 15.93 22.16 -7.61
CA GLU A 48 16.57 22.94 -8.66
C GLU A 48 18.02 22.49 -8.86
N CYS A 49 18.52 22.58 -10.10
CA CYS A 49 19.92 22.35 -10.41
C CYS A 49 20.42 23.36 -11.44
N SER A 50 21.71 23.66 -11.39
CA SER A 50 22.40 24.46 -12.40
C SER A 50 23.36 23.56 -13.16
N ILE A 51 23.36 23.67 -14.49
CA ILE A 51 24.22 22.88 -15.36
C ILE A 51 25.19 23.77 -16.14
N ALA A 52 26.30 23.18 -16.57
CA ALA A 52 27.23 23.84 -17.47
C ALA A 52 26.64 23.90 -18.90
N GLU A 53 26.89 24.98 -19.62
CA GLU A 53 26.38 25.16 -21.00
C GLU A 53 26.94 24.12 -21.99
N ASN A 54 28.11 23.56 -21.68
CA ASN A 54 28.81 22.57 -22.51
C ASN A 54 28.56 21.14 -22.04
N LEU A 55 27.50 20.90 -21.27
CA LEU A 55 27.16 19.58 -20.78
C LEU A 55 26.97 18.60 -21.96
N PRO A 56 27.67 17.45 -21.98
CA PRO A 56 27.57 16.50 -23.08
C PRO A 56 26.14 15.98 -23.28
N VAL A 57 25.77 15.71 -24.52
CA VAL A 57 24.47 15.13 -24.86
C VAL A 57 24.29 13.78 -24.15
N GLY A 58 23.14 13.62 -23.50
CA GLY A 58 22.79 12.41 -22.75
C GLY A 58 23.23 12.44 -21.28
N SER A 59 23.76 13.55 -20.79
CA SER A 59 24.04 13.73 -19.36
C SER A 59 22.74 13.78 -18.55
N GLU A 60 22.77 13.19 -17.36
CA GLU A 60 21.67 13.29 -16.39
C GLU A 60 21.75 14.64 -15.67
N VAL A 61 20.62 15.36 -15.63
CA VAL A 61 20.56 16.73 -15.11
C VAL A 61 19.97 16.76 -13.69
N LEU A 62 18.86 16.06 -13.48
CA LEU A 62 18.18 16.02 -12.20
C LEU A 62 17.43 14.70 -12.04
N GLN A 63 17.65 14.05 -10.90
CA GLN A 63 16.91 12.86 -10.50
C GLN A 63 15.74 13.28 -9.59
N ILE A 64 14.51 12.91 -9.97
CA ILE A 64 13.34 13.07 -9.12
C ILE A 64 13.03 11.75 -8.43
N GLU A 65 12.89 11.80 -7.10
CA GLU A 65 12.53 10.66 -6.28
C GLU A 65 11.07 10.78 -5.86
N ALA A 66 10.29 9.74 -6.09
CA ALA A 66 8.91 9.65 -5.63
C ALA A 66 8.71 8.40 -4.78
N ARG A 67 7.88 8.52 -3.73
CA ARG A 67 7.56 7.43 -2.82
C ARG A 67 6.05 7.28 -2.67
N ASP A 68 5.59 6.07 -2.92
CA ASP A 68 4.23 5.65 -2.60
C ASP A 68 4.26 4.79 -1.32
N PRO A 69 3.51 5.15 -0.26
CA PRO A 69 3.45 4.38 0.97
C PRO A 69 2.56 3.12 0.86
N ASP A 70 1.79 2.95 -0.21
CA ASP A 70 0.90 1.78 -0.37
C ASP A 70 1.68 0.47 -0.54
N PHE A 71 1.12 -0.61 0.02
CA PHE A 71 1.72 -1.95 0.00
C PHE A 71 1.89 -2.52 -1.42
N SER A 72 1.10 -2.04 -2.38
CA SER A 72 1.40 -2.15 -3.81
C SER A 72 2.48 -1.15 -4.19
N ALA A 73 3.69 -1.41 -3.72
CA ALA A 73 4.89 -0.62 -3.95
C ALA A 73 5.18 -0.51 -5.45
N THR A 74 4.54 0.43 -6.14
CA THR A 74 5.00 0.88 -7.45
C THR A 74 6.18 1.78 -7.20
N ARG A 75 7.36 1.15 -7.14
CA ARG A 75 8.64 1.83 -7.20
C ARG A 75 8.73 2.49 -8.59
N LEU A 76 8.28 3.74 -8.71
CA LEU A 76 8.53 4.57 -9.90
C LEU A 76 9.99 5.04 -9.84
N ASN A 77 10.89 4.15 -10.24
CA ASN A 77 12.32 4.47 -10.25
C ASN A 77 12.63 5.40 -11.42
N SER A 78 12.90 6.67 -11.08
CA SER A 78 13.49 7.73 -11.90
C SER A 78 12.63 8.26 -13.06
N CYS A 79 12.08 9.46 -12.87
CA CYS A 79 11.80 10.33 -13.99
C CYS A 79 13.09 11.11 -14.27
N ASN A 80 13.81 10.72 -15.33
CA ASN A 80 15.01 11.43 -15.76
C ASN A 80 14.59 12.60 -16.64
N LEU A 81 14.96 13.82 -16.23
CA LEU A 81 14.96 14.96 -17.14
C LEU A 81 16.24 14.87 -17.97
N LYS A 82 16.08 14.55 -19.26
CA LYS A 82 17.14 14.57 -20.27
C LYS A 82 17.09 15.87 -21.05
#